data_AF-R6DMK0-F1
#
_entry.id   AF-R6DMK0-F1
#
_cell.length_a   1.000
_cell.length_b   1.000
_cell.length_c   1.000
_cell.angle_alpha   90.00
_cell.angle_beta   90.00
_cell.angle_gamma   90.00
#
_symmetry.space_group_name_H-M   'P 1'
#
loop_
_entity.id
_entity.type
_entity.pdbx_description
1 polymer ?
#
loop_
_entity_poly.entity_id
_entity_poly.type
_entity_poly.pdbx_seq_one_letter_code
_entity_poly.pdbx_strand_id
1 'polypeptide(L)'
;MAESTIITGQFVRISQTPASIGERFLALVIDYFLIVVYVYSTIALLIELRLSSGFKTFFFLCIIYLPILGYSFLCETFNHGQSFGKKLMNIRVVKVDGSTPTVSSYLLRWLLFIIDGPLTSGLGIFVVLLTKNNQRLGDLAAGTMVIKEKNYRKIHVSLDEFDYLTKNYHPVYPQSADLSLEQVNVITRTLESGEKERARRITALAKKVQSLLSITPREGNQEKFLQTVLRDYQYYALEEI
;
A
#
# COMPACT_ATOMS: atom_id res chain seq x y z
N MET A 1 -13.88 4.80 4.52
CA MET A 1 -13.48 3.84 3.47
C MET A 1 -14.02 2.49 3.88
N ALA A 2 -14.59 1.69 2.96
CA ALA A 2 -15.01 0.34 3.30
C ALA A 2 -13.75 -0.49 3.63
N GLU A 3 -13.74 -1.19 4.76
CA GLU A 3 -12.69 -2.16 5.10
C GLU A 3 -13.27 -3.57 4.98
N SER A 4 -12.57 -4.45 4.25
CA SER A 4 -12.92 -5.86 4.15
C SER A 4 -11.92 -6.68 4.96
N THR A 5 -12.40 -7.29 6.04
CA THR A 5 -11.61 -8.24 6.82
C THR A 5 -11.60 -9.58 6.11
N ILE A 6 -10.43 -10.01 5.67
CA ILE A 6 -10.21 -11.34 5.10
C ILE A 6 -9.60 -12.25 6.17
N ILE A 7 -9.99 -13.52 6.16
CA ILE A 7 -9.40 -14.56 7.02
C ILE A 7 -8.56 -15.44 6.10
N THR A 8 -7.25 -15.50 6.34
CA THR A 8 -6.36 -16.34 5.54
C THR A 8 -6.55 -17.82 5.87
N GLY A 9 -5.99 -18.73 5.06
CA GLY A 9 -5.98 -20.17 5.36
C GLY A 9 -5.30 -20.52 6.69
N GLN A 10 -4.42 -19.65 7.19
CA GLN A 10 -3.77 -19.74 8.51
C GLN A 10 -4.56 -19.04 9.62
N PHE A 11 -5.83 -18.69 9.38
CA PHE A 11 -6.72 -18.00 10.33
C PHE A 11 -6.21 -16.64 10.82
N VAL A 12 -5.36 -15.97 10.03
CA VAL A 12 -4.93 -14.59 10.31
C VAL A 12 -5.94 -13.62 9.72
N ARG A 13 -6.39 -12.66 10.53
CA ARG A 13 -7.27 -11.58 10.07
C ARG A 13 -6.47 -10.45 9.47
N ILE A 14 -6.66 -10.19 8.18
CA ILE A 14 -6.04 -9.06 7.48
C ILE A 14 -7.15 -8.10 7.06
N SER A 15 -7.07 -6.85 7.50
CA SER A 15 -7.96 -5.80 7.03
C SER A 15 -7.41 -5.20 5.74
N GLN A 16 -8.07 -5.52 4.63
CA GLN A 16 -7.73 -4.98 3.32
C GLN A 16 -8.69 -3.84 2.97
N THR A 17 -8.17 -2.81 2.31
CA THR A 17 -8.98 -1.71 1.77
C THR A 17 -9.33 -2.01 0.32
N PRO A 18 -10.58 -2.43 0.00
CA PRO A 18 -11.04 -2.58 -1.37
C PRO A 18 -10.87 -1.27 -2.14
N ALA A 19 -10.37 -1.36 -3.37
CA ALA A 19 -10.25 -0.21 -4.27
C ALA A 19 -11.63 0.37 -4.58
N SER A 20 -11.71 1.69 -4.58
CA SER A 20 -12.95 2.41 -4.92
C SER A 20 -13.30 2.26 -6.40
N ILE A 21 -14.56 2.49 -6.73
CA ILE A 21 -15.03 2.51 -8.14
C ILE A 21 -14.27 3.55 -8.95
N GLY A 22 -14.02 4.74 -8.37
CA GLY A 22 -13.28 5.82 -9.03
C GLY A 22 -11.84 5.44 -9.35
N GLU A 23 -11.12 4.80 -8.43
CA GLU A 23 -9.74 4.34 -8.68
C GLU A 23 -9.68 3.27 -9.78
N ARG A 24 -10.67 2.37 -9.81
CA ARG A 24 -10.80 1.37 -10.88
C ARG A 24 -11.11 2.03 -12.23
N PHE A 25 -12.00 3.02 -12.25
CA PHE A 25 -12.34 3.76 -13.46
C PHE A 25 -11.13 4.53 -14.00
N LEU A 26 -10.39 5.23 -13.14
CA LEU A 26 -9.21 5.96 -13.55
C LEU A 26 -8.11 5.02 -14.07
N ALA A 27 -7.93 3.84 -13.46
CA ALA A 27 -7.04 2.81 -13.99
C ALA A 27 -7.45 2.36 -15.40
N LEU A 28 -8.76 2.15 -15.65
CA LEU A 28 -9.27 1.80 -16.98
C LEU A 28 -9.05 2.91 -18.01
N VAL A 29 -9.23 4.18 -17.62
CA VAL A 29 -8.97 5.33 -18.50
C VAL A 29 -7.49 5.38 -18.91
N ILE A 30 -6.58 5.17 -17.96
CA ILE A 30 -5.14 5.12 -18.23
C ILE A 30 -4.79 3.95 -19.17
N ASP A 31 -5.33 2.77 -18.91
CA ASP A 31 -5.12 1.60 -19.76
C ASP A 31 -5.66 1.83 -21.18
N TYR A 32 -6.84 2.44 -21.32
CA TYR A 32 -7.42 2.75 -22.64
C TYR A 32 -6.60 3.80 -23.38
N PHE A 33 -6.09 4.81 -22.69
CA PHE A 33 -5.18 5.79 -23.27
C PHE A 33 -3.91 5.14 -23.84
N LEU A 34 -3.29 4.22 -23.09
CA LEU A 34 -2.13 3.47 -23.57
C LEU A 34 -2.47 2.62 -24.81
N ILE A 35 -3.64 1.98 -24.81
CA ILE A 35 -4.12 1.21 -25.97
C ILE A 35 -4.32 2.12 -27.19
N VAL A 36 -4.94 3.30 -27.02
CA VAL A 36 -5.14 4.25 -28.12
C VAL A 36 -3.82 4.72 -28.71
N VAL A 37 -2.84 5.08 -27.87
CA VAL A 37 -1.49 5.47 -28.33
C VAL A 37 -0.82 4.32 -29.09
N TYR A 38 -0.91 3.09 -28.57
CA TYR A 38 -0.39 1.90 -29.24
C TYR A 38 -1.04 1.66 -30.61
N VAL A 39 -2.37 1.74 -30.70
CA VAL A 39 -3.13 1.57 -31.95
C VAL A 39 -2.77 2.65 -32.96
N TYR A 40 -2.71 3.91 -32.53
CA TYR A 40 -2.36 5.02 -33.41
C TYR A 40 -0.95 4.86 -33.98
N SER A 41 0.03 4.54 -33.12
CA SER A 41 1.43 4.32 -33.52
C SER A 41 1.57 3.15 -34.50
N THR A 42 0.89 2.02 -34.22
CA THR A 42 0.95 0.83 -35.10
C THR A 42 0.27 1.07 -36.44
N ILE A 43 -0.86 1.79 -36.49
CA ILE A 43 -1.51 2.16 -37.76
C ILE A 43 -0.62 3.09 -38.57
N ALA A 44 -0.03 4.12 -37.94
CA ALA A 44 0.88 5.04 -38.63
C ALA A 44 2.07 4.29 -39.27
N LEU A 45 2.69 3.38 -38.52
CA LEU A 45 3.78 2.53 -39.01
C LEU A 45 3.32 1.63 -40.19
N LEU A 46 2.12 1.03 -40.11
CA LEU A 46 1.59 0.18 -41.18
C LEU A 46 1.32 0.95 -42.48
N ILE A 47 0.92 2.22 -42.39
CA ILE A 47 0.72 3.09 -43.55
C ILE A 47 2.07 3.36 -44.23
N GLU A 48 3.11 3.63 -43.46
CA GLU A 48 4.46 3.92 -43.96
C GLU A 48 5.11 2.70 -44.63
N LEU A 49 4.91 1.50 -44.08
CA LEU A 49 5.48 0.25 -44.59
C LEU A 49 4.93 -0.19 -45.97
N ARG A 50 3.89 0.48 -46.52
CA ARG A 50 3.29 0.23 -47.84
C ARG A 50 3.09 -1.26 -48.16
N LEU A 51 2.66 -2.05 -47.17
CA LEU A 51 2.46 -3.50 -47.32
C LEU A 51 1.40 -3.82 -48.39
N SER A 52 1.49 -5.00 -49.00
CA SER A 52 0.43 -5.49 -49.89
C SER A 52 -0.84 -5.80 -49.10
N SER A 53 -2.01 -5.71 -49.76
CA SER A 53 -3.32 -5.77 -49.10
C SER A 53 -3.51 -7.01 -48.22
N GLY A 54 -3.05 -8.19 -48.66
CA GLY A 54 -3.15 -9.43 -47.88
C GLY A 54 -2.32 -9.43 -46.60
N PHE A 55 -1.11 -8.85 -46.65
CA PHE A 55 -0.25 -8.73 -45.47
C PHE A 55 -0.78 -7.69 -44.47
N LYS A 56 -1.45 -6.62 -44.93
CA LYS A 56 -2.08 -5.64 -44.03
C LYS A 56 -3.12 -6.28 -43.12
N THR A 57 -4.00 -7.13 -43.65
CA THR A 57 -5.04 -7.80 -42.86
C THR A 57 -4.44 -8.73 -41.81
N PHE A 58 -3.41 -9.50 -42.18
CA PHE A 58 -2.70 -10.36 -41.25
C PHE A 58 -2.03 -9.57 -40.12
N PHE A 59 -1.30 -8.50 -40.47
CA PHE A 59 -0.68 -7.60 -39.49
C PHE A 59 -1.70 -6.91 -38.58
N PHE A 60 -2.84 -6.47 -39.13
CA PHE A 60 -3.92 -5.89 -38.35
C PHE A 60 -4.46 -6.88 -37.30
N LEU A 61 -4.72 -8.13 -37.71
CA LEU A 61 -5.22 -9.16 -36.79
C LEU A 61 -4.18 -9.49 -35.70
N CYS A 62 -2.93 -9.74 -36.09
CA CYS A 62 -1.90 -10.23 -35.18
C CYS A 62 -1.29 -9.14 -34.28
N ILE A 63 -1.09 -7.93 -34.80
CA ILE A 63 -0.38 -6.86 -34.09
C ILE A 63 -1.34 -5.87 -33.44
N ILE A 64 -2.52 -5.64 -34.01
CA ILE A 64 -3.48 -4.69 -33.44
C ILE A 64 -4.53 -5.44 -32.63
N TYR A 65 -5.29 -6.33 -33.26
CA TYR A 65 -6.46 -6.94 -32.60
C TYR A 65 -6.09 -7.84 -31.42
N LEU A 66 -5.17 -8.79 -31.61
CA LEU A 66 -4.84 -9.79 -30.60
C LEU A 66 -4.21 -9.19 -29.32
N PRO A 67 -3.27 -8.22 -29.41
CA PRO A 67 -2.73 -7.56 -28.22
C PRO A 67 -3.75 -6.73 -27.46
N ILE A 68 -4.67 -6.03 -28.14
CA ILE A 68 -5.75 -5.28 -27.48
C ILE A 68 -6.67 -6.23 -26.73
N LEU A 69 -7.08 -7.31 -27.39
CA LEU A 69 -7.96 -8.32 -26.82
C LEU A 69 -7.30 -8.99 -25.60
N GLY A 70 -6.01 -9.33 -25.70
CA GLY A 70 -5.24 -9.98 -24.65
C GLY A 70 -4.67 -9.04 -23.59
N TYR A 71 -4.66 -7.72 -23.79
CA TYR A 71 -3.91 -6.76 -22.96
C TYR A 71 -4.19 -6.92 -21.46
N SER A 72 -5.48 -6.91 -21.09
CA SER A 72 -5.90 -7.00 -19.69
C SER A 72 -5.52 -8.35 -19.06
N PHE A 73 -5.74 -9.45 -19.78
CA PHE A 73 -5.41 -10.80 -19.31
C PHE A 73 -3.91 -11.02 -19.19
N LEU A 74 -3.14 -10.64 -20.22
CA LEU A 74 -1.69 -10.80 -20.25
C LEU A 74 -1.04 -9.93 -19.18
N CYS A 75 -1.42 -8.65 -19.05
CA CYS A 75 -0.88 -7.79 -18.01
C CYS A 75 -1.21 -8.30 -16.61
N GLU A 76 -2.46 -8.71 -16.34
CA GLU A 76 -2.82 -9.26 -15.03
C GLU A 76 -2.03 -10.56 -14.74
N THR A 77 -1.80 -11.40 -15.74
CA THR A 77 -1.06 -12.66 -15.55
C THR A 77 0.44 -12.42 -15.30
N PHE A 78 1.09 -11.54 -16.08
CA PHE A 78 2.54 -11.31 -15.97
C PHE A 78 2.92 -10.36 -14.83
N ASN A 79 2.06 -9.40 -14.47
CA ASN A 79 2.33 -8.40 -13.43
C ASN A 79 1.60 -8.69 -12.11
N HIS A 80 1.36 -9.97 -11.78
CA HIS A 80 0.78 -10.37 -10.50
C HIS A 80 -0.54 -9.65 -10.16
N GLY A 81 -1.43 -9.53 -11.15
CA GLY A 81 -2.77 -8.95 -11.01
C GLY A 81 -2.85 -7.43 -11.25
N GLN A 82 -1.88 -6.84 -11.96
CA GLN A 82 -1.83 -5.41 -12.24
C GLN A 82 -1.69 -5.11 -13.75
N SER A 83 -2.62 -4.34 -14.32
CA SER A 83 -2.37 -3.63 -15.58
C SER A 83 -1.50 -2.40 -15.33
N PHE A 84 -1.03 -1.73 -16.39
CA PHE A 84 -0.25 -0.49 -16.23
C PHE A 84 -1.06 0.59 -15.50
N GLY A 85 -2.32 0.80 -15.87
CA GLY A 85 -3.22 1.73 -15.19
C GLY A 85 -3.41 1.37 -13.71
N LYS A 86 -3.59 0.08 -13.41
CA LYS A 86 -3.72 -0.39 -12.02
C LYS A 86 -2.44 -0.17 -11.22
N LYS A 87 -1.28 -0.38 -11.82
CA LYS A 87 0.02 -0.14 -11.20
C LYS A 87 0.21 1.34 -10.86
N LEU A 88 -0.17 2.25 -11.76
CA LEU A 88 -0.14 3.69 -11.51
C LEU A 88 -1.11 4.11 -10.39
N MET A 89 -2.29 3.48 -10.34
CA MET A 89 -3.27 3.69 -9.27
C MET A 89 -2.93 2.98 -7.96
N ASN A 90 -1.82 2.24 -7.89
CA ASN A 90 -1.42 1.40 -6.75
C ASN A 90 -2.55 0.46 -6.31
N ILE A 91 -3.21 -0.19 -7.26
CA ILE A 91 -4.26 -1.19 -7.01
C ILE A 91 -3.85 -2.54 -7.59
N ARG A 92 -4.25 -3.63 -6.94
CA ARG A 92 -3.93 -5.01 -7.36
C ARG A 92 -5.12 -5.95 -7.18
N VAL A 93 -5.25 -6.92 -8.08
CA VAL A 93 -6.17 -8.05 -7.94
C VAL A 93 -5.58 -9.11 -7.00
N VAL A 94 -6.33 -9.48 -5.96
CA VAL A 94 -5.99 -10.56 -5.02
C VAL A 94 -7.19 -11.48 -4.84
N LYS A 95 -6.99 -12.70 -4.35
CA LYS A 95 -8.13 -13.53 -3.93
C LYS A 95 -8.76 -12.99 -2.64
N VAL A 96 -10.02 -13.35 -2.41
CA VAL A 96 -10.75 -12.97 -1.19
C VAL A 96 -10.12 -13.60 0.07
N ASP A 97 -9.40 -14.72 -0.05
CA ASP A 97 -8.62 -15.34 1.03
C ASP A 97 -7.23 -14.71 1.24
N GLY A 98 -6.87 -13.70 0.43
CA GLY A 98 -5.55 -13.04 0.46
C GLY A 98 -4.45 -13.75 -0.32
N SER A 99 -4.73 -14.91 -0.93
CA SER A 99 -3.76 -15.63 -1.75
C SER A 99 -3.58 -14.98 -3.13
N THR A 100 -2.52 -15.38 -3.84
CA THR A 100 -2.27 -14.94 -5.22
C THR A 100 -3.31 -15.57 -6.16
N PRO A 101 -3.97 -14.79 -7.03
CA PRO A 101 -4.89 -15.34 -8.03
C PRO A 101 -4.17 -16.27 -9.00
N THR A 102 -4.85 -17.33 -9.43
CA THR A 102 -4.34 -18.25 -10.46
C THR A 102 -4.59 -17.70 -11.86
N VAL A 103 -3.89 -18.22 -12.86
CA VAL A 103 -4.12 -17.87 -14.28
C VAL A 103 -5.59 -18.09 -14.68
N SER A 104 -6.21 -19.16 -14.18
CA SER A 104 -7.64 -19.44 -14.39
C SER A 104 -8.54 -18.35 -13.80
N SER A 105 -8.20 -17.78 -12.65
CA SER A 105 -8.94 -16.65 -12.07
C SER A 105 -8.86 -15.43 -12.99
N TYR A 106 -7.68 -15.10 -13.54
CA TYR A 106 -7.53 -14.01 -14.51
C TYR A 106 -8.31 -14.27 -15.81
N LEU A 107 -8.31 -15.51 -16.30
CA LEU A 107 -9.06 -15.89 -17.50
C LEU A 107 -10.57 -15.72 -17.30
N LEU A 108 -11.11 -16.20 -16.17
CA LEU A 108 -12.54 -16.04 -15.84
C LEU A 108 -12.94 -14.56 -15.76
N ARG A 109 -12.11 -13.75 -15.09
CA ARG A 109 -12.30 -12.30 -15.01
C ARG A 109 -12.29 -11.63 -16.38
N TRP A 110 -11.44 -12.11 -17.29
CA TRP A 110 -11.31 -11.58 -18.64
C TRP A 110 -12.48 -11.99 -19.53
N LEU A 111 -12.93 -13.25 -19.49
CA LEU A 111 -14.11 -13.72 -20.23
C LEU A 111 -15.38 -13.00 -19.77
N LEU A 112 -15.58 -12.89 -18.46
CA LEU A 112 -16.76 -12.24 -17.89
C LEU A 112 -16.73 -10.72 -18.03
N PHE A 113 -15.58 -10.12 -18.36
CA PHE A 113 -15.51 -8.69 -18.66
C PHE A 113 -16.35 -8.30 -19.89
N ILE A 114 -16.45 -9.19 -20.88
CA ILE A 114 -17.29 -8.97 -22.08
C ILE A 114 -18.76 -8.83 -21.66
N ILE A 115 -19.19 -9.63 -20.68
CA ILE A 115 -20.54 -9.60 -20.13
C ILE A 115 -20.74 -8.37 -19.24
N ASP A 116 -19.77 -8.07 -18.36
CA ASP A 116 -19.82 -6.94 -17.42
C ASP A 116 -19.81 -5.55 -18.09
N GLY A 117 -19.17 -5.42 -19.26
CA GLY A 117 -18.95 -4.16 -19.96
C GLY A 117 -19.84 -3.95 -21.18
N PRO A 118 -19.38 -4.33 -22.39
CA PRO A 118 -20.01 -3.96 -23.65
C PRO A 118 -21.35 -4.67 -23.93
N LEU A 119 -21.54 -5.91 -23.45
CA LEU A 119 -22.75 -6.68 -23.78
C LEU A 119 -24.00 -6.22 -23.01
N THR A 120 -23.83 -5.66 -21.81
CA THR A 120 -24.93 -5.36 -20.89
C THR A 120 -25.01 -3.90 -20.47
N SER A 121 -24.30 -3.01 -21.16
CA SER A 121 -24.29 -1.56 -20.89
C SER A 121 -23.92 -1.19 -19.43
N GLY A 122 -23.06 -1.99 -18.78
CA GLY A 122 -22.53 -1.68 -17.45
C GLY A 122 -23.21 -2.36 -16.26
N LEU A 123 -23.81 -3.54 -16.41
CA LEU A 123 -24.26 -4.35 -15.25
C LEU A 123 -23.14 -4.56 -14.22
N GLY A 124 -21.88 -4.62 -14.66
CA GLY A 124 -20.73 -4.72 -13.75
C GLY A 124 -20.67 -3.57 -12.75
N ILE A 125 -21.08 -2.35 -13.12
CA ILE A 125 -21.11 -1.19 -12.22
C ILE A 125 -22.23 -1.34 -11.19
N PHE A 126 -23.40 -1.82 -11.60
CA PHE A 126 -24.51 -2.12 -10.68
C PHE A 126 -24.13 -3.19 -9.65
N VAL A 127 -23.47 -4.27 -10.07
CA VAL A 127 -23.04 -5.34 -9.17
C VAL A 127 -21.96 -4.87 -8.19
N VAL A 128 -21.04 -4.01 -8.64
CA VAL A 128 -20.03 -3.40 -7.78
C VAL A 128 -20.67 -2.53 -6.69
N LEU A 129 -21.72 -1.77 -7.02
CA LEU A 129 -22.46 -0.93 -6.05
C LEU A 129 -23.24 -1.76 -5.03
N LEU A 130 -23.76 -2.93 -5.44
CA LEU A 130 -24.53 -3.82 -4.57
C LEU A 130 -23.64 -4.70 -3.67
N THR A 131 -22.37 -4.87 -4.03
CA THR A 131 -21.46 -5.77 -3.30
C THR A 131 -20.64 -5.00 -2.27
N LYS A 132 -20.66 -5.47 -1.01
CA LYS A 132 -19.90 -4.91 0.12
C LYS A 132 -18.39 -4.72 -0.14
N ASN A 133 -17.79 -5.56 -1.00
CA ASN A 133 -16.36 -5.54 -1.33
C ASN A 133 -16.05 -4.85 -2.68
N ASN A 134 -17.00 -4.14 -3.27
CA ASN A 134 -16.88 -3.50 -4.59
C ASN A 134 -16.46 -4.48 -5.70
N GLN A 135 -17.01 -5.69 -5.75
CA GLN A 135 -16.65 -6.72 -6.74
C GLN A 135 -17.61 -6.69 -7.94
N ARG A 136 -17.08 -6.84 -9.17
CA ARG A 136 -17.90 -7.10 -10.38
C ARG A 136 -18.25 -8.59 -10.51
N LEU A 137 -19.11 -8.98 -11.46
CA LEU A 137 -19.47 -10.41 -11.65
C LEU A 137 -18.23 -11.27 -11.92
N GLY A 138 -17.31 -10.79 -12.76
CA GLY A 138 -16.05 -11.49 -13.02
C GLY A 138 -15.16 -11.64 -11.77
N ASP A 139 -15.23 -10.69 -10.84
CA ASP A 139 -14.48 -10.74 -9.58
C ASP A 139 -15.10 -11.79 -8.64
N LEU A 140 -16.44 -11.80 -8.53
CA LEU A 140 -17.20 -12.75 -7.72
C LEU A 140 -17.03 -14.19 -8.20
N ALA A 141 -17.19 -14.42 -9.51
CA ALA A 141 -17.05 -15.74 -10.12
C ALA A 141 -15.63 -16.32 -9.97
N ALA A 142 -14.61 -15.46 -10.02
CA ALA A 142 -13.22 -15.87 -9.84
C ALA A 142 -12.78 -15.93 -8.37
N GLY A 143 -13.62 -15.54 -7.41
CA GLY A 143 -13.26 -15.45 -5.99
C GLY A 143 -12.16 -14.42 -5.72
N THR A 144 -12.17 -13.31 -6.45
CA THR A 144 -11.13 -12.26 -6.41
C THR A 144 -11.70 -10.90 -6.04
N MET A 145 -10.85 -10.00 -5.57
CA MET A 145 -11.18 -8.61 -5.31
C MET A 145 -10.01 -7.71 -5.67
N VAL A 146 -10.27 -6.42 -5.91
CA VAL A 146 -9.22 -5.43 -6.14
C VAL A 146 -9.00 -4.66 -4.86
N ILE A 147 -7.76 -4.66 -4.37
CA ILE A 147 -7.34 -3.95 -3.17
C ILE A 147 -6.40 -2.79 -3.54
N LYS A 148 -6.35 -1.80 -2.66
CA LYS A 148 -5.34 -0.74 -2.72
C LYS A 148 -4.06 -1.21 -2.05
N GLU A 149 -2.93 -1.12 -2.75
CA GLU A 149 -1.63 -1.37 -2.18
C GLU A 149 -1.22 -0.21 -1.27
N LYS A 150 -0.90 -0.52 -0.02
CA LYS A 150 -0.24 0.42 0.87
C LYS A 150 1.24 0.42 0.54
N ASN A 151 1.81 1.60 0.32
CA ASN A 151 3.24 1.73 0.06
C ASN A 151 4.01 1.62 1.40
N TYR A 152 4.30 0.40 1.81
CA TYR A 152 5.03 0.12 3.05
C TYR A 152 6.47 0.65 3.03
N ARG A 153 7.06 0.97 1.85
CA ARG A 153 8.39 1.62 1.78
C ARG A 153 8.41 3.02 2.39
N LYS A 154 7.26 3.67 2.55
CA LYS A 154 7.16 4.97 3.23
C LYS A 154 7.07 4.85 4.75
N ILE A 155 6.92 3.65 5.29
CA ILE A 155 7.00 3.42 6.73
C ILE A 155 8.49 3.46 7.08
N HIS A 156 8.99 4.65 7.37
CA HIS A 156 10.29 4.81 8.02
C HIS A 156 10.16 4.27 9.43
N VAL A 157 10.59 3.02 9.63
CA VAL A 157 10.85 2.50 10.96
C VAL A 157 12.23 3.02 11.33
N SER A 158 12.29 4.09 12.13
CA SER A 158 13.54 4.54 12.74
C SER A 158 13.95 3.49 13.78
N LEU A 159 15.05 2.79 13.53
CA LEU A 159 15.62 1.85 14.50
C LEU A 159 16.22 2.55 15.73
N ASP A 160 16.32 3.88 15.72
CA ASP A 160 16.71 4.70 16.88
C ASP A 160 15.90 4.38 18.14
N GLU A 161 14.63 3.97 17.99
CA GLU A 161 13.79 3.56 19.13
C GLU A 161 14.33 2.31 19.82
N PHE A 162 15.08 1.45 19.12
CA PHE A 162 15.62 0.18 19.62
C PHE A 162 17.12 0.24 19.92
N ASP A 163 17.75 1.42 19.90
CA ASP A 163 19.19 1.55 20.14
C ASP A 163 19.62 1.07 21.55
N TYR A 164 18.70 1.04 22.54
CA TYR A 164 18.97 0.42 23.85
C TYR A 164 19.26 -1.09 23.78
N LEU A 165 18.84 -1.77 22.71
CA LEU A 165 19.11 -3.21 22.50
C LEU A 165 20.52 -3.46 21.95
N THR A 166 21.33 -2.42 21.73
CA THR A 166 22.73 -2.62 21.34
C THR A 166 23.51 -3.23 22.50
N LYS A 167 24.19 -4.37 22.27
CA LYS A 167 24.91 -5.16 23.30
C LYS A 167 25.92 -4.39 24.16
N ASN A 168 26.35 -3.20 23.73
CA ASN A 168 27.33 -2.37 24.42
C ASN A 168 26.72 -1.04 24.90
N TYR A 169 25.39 -0.95 25.02
CA TYR A 169 24.75 0.25 25.54
C TYR A 169 25.09 0.45 27.02
N HIS A 170 25.45 1.68 27.40
CA HIS A 170 25.73 2.06 28.79
C HIS A 170 24.81 3.22 29.16
N PRO A 171 23.95 3.07 30.17
CA PRO A 171 23.03 4.12 30.58
C PRO A 171 23.76 5.41 30.99
N VAL A 172 23.22 6.56 30.58
CA VAL A 172 23.81 7.88 30.86
C VAL A 172 23.24 8.47 32.14
N TYR A 173 21.96 8.21 32.41
CA TYR A 173 21.17 8.72 33.52
C TYR A 173 20.56 7.58 34.33
N PRO A 174 21.30 7.00 35.30
CA PRO A 174 20.80 5.91 36.14
C PRO A 174 19.50 6.23 36.88
N GLN A 175 19.25 7.51 37.18
CA GLN A 175 18.02 7.98 37.83
C GLN A 175 16.77 7.77 36.98
N SER A 176 16.90 7.46 35.69
CA SER A 176 15.75 7.15 34.85
C SER A 176 14.99 5.92 35.34
N ALA A 177 15.63 4.99 36.06
CA ALA A 177 14.99 3.80 36.64
C ALA A 177 13.85 4.16 37.62
N ASP A 178 13.91 5.33 38.27
CA ASP A 178 12.90 5.78 39.23
C ASP A 178 11.62 6.32 38.56
N LEU A 179 11.59 6.41 37.22
CA LEU A 179 10.42 6.90 36.50
C LEU A 179 9.27 5.90 36.56
N SER A 180 8.06 6.41 36.74
CA SER A 180 6.86 5.58 36.59
C SER A 180 6.48 5.39 35.13
N LEU A 181 5.79 4.28 34.82
CA LEU A 181 5.32 3.98 33.48
C LEU A 181 4.42 5.10 32.90
N GLU A 182 3.64 5.77 33.74
CA GLU A 182 2.84 6.94 33.33
C GLU A 182 3.71 8.14 32.96
N GLN A 183 4.79 8.39 33.70
CA GLN A 183 5.72 9.47 33.38
C GLN A 183 6.44 9.20 32.06
N VAL A 184 6.85 7.94 31.82
CA VAL A 184 7.46 7.51 30.56
C VAL A 184 6.50 7.68 29.39
N ASN A 185 5.24 7.27 29.54
CA ASN A 185 4.20 7.46 28.52
C ASN A 185 4.01 8.94 28.13
N VAL A 186 4.07 9.85 29.11
CA VAL A 186 4.00 11.30 28.84
C VAL A 186 5.21 11.77 28.03
N ILE A 187 6.40 11.25 28.32
CA ILE A 187 7.62 11.55 27.57
C ILE A 187 7.51 11.05 26.13
N THR A 188 7.13 9.78 25.93
CA THR A 188 6.95 9.18 24.60
C THR A 188 5.97 9.97 23.75
N ARG A 189 4.76 10.21 24.27
CA ARG A 189 3.71 10.96 23.54
C ARG A 189 4.14 12.37 23.16
N THR A 190 4.94 13.02 24.00
CA THR A 190 5.42 14.37 23.73
C THR A 190 6.46 14.38 22.60
N LEU A 191 7.36 13.39 22.58
CA LEU A 191 8.39 13.22 21.55
C LEU A 191 7.79 12.85 20.17
N GLU A 192 6.76 12.01 20.16
CA GLU A 192 6.05 11.56 18.94
C GLU A 192 5.08 12.59 18.37
N SER A 193 4.68 13.61 19.14
CA SER A 193 3.70 14.59 18.69
C SER A 193 4.22 15.44 17.51
N GLY A 194 3.50 15.44 16.38
CA GLY A 194 3.79 16.26 15.20
C GLY A 194 3.19 17.68 15.24
N GLU A 195 2.84 18.20 16.42
CA GLU A 195 2.12 19.47 16.55
C GLU A 195 3.01 20.71 16.33
N LYS A 196 2.41 21.83 15.91
CA LYS A 196 3.10 23.12 15.71
C LYS A 196 3.86 23.62 16.94
N GLU A 197 3.48 23.18 18.14
CA GLU A 197 4.09 23.60 19.42
C GLU A 197 5.04 22.56 20.03
N ARG A 198 5.41 21.51 19.28
CA ARG A 198 6.27 20.40 19.75
C ARG A 198 7.52 20.89 20.48
N ALA A 199 8.27 21.82 19.90
CA ALA A 199 9.51 22.34 20.49
C ALA A 199 9.32 23.00 21.86
N ARG A 200 8.21 23.73 22.05
CA ARG A 200 7.88 24.37 23.34
C ARG A 200 7.56 23.31 24.40
N ARG A 201 6.76 22.30 24.05
CA ARG A 201 6.40 21.21 24.97
C ARG A 201 7.59 20.36 25.36
N ILE A 202 8.46 20.02 24.40
CA ILE A 202 9.73 19.31 24.67
C ILE A 202 10.58 20.09 25.67
N THR A 203 10.73 21.41 25.46
CA THR A 203 11.53 22.26 26.36
C THR A 203 10.93 22.32 27.77
N ALA A 204 9.60 22.46 27.88
CA ALA A 204 8.91 22.50 29.17
C ALA A 204 9.00 21.16 29.91
N LEU A 205 8.81 20.05 29.19
CA LEU A 205 8.90 18.71 29.73
C LEU A 205 10.34 18.38 30.17
N ALA A 206 11.35 18.72 29.36
CA ALA A 206 12.75 18.48 29.70
C ALA A 206 13.15 19.19 30.99
N LYS A 207 12.74 20.46 31.20
CA LYS A 207 12.94 21.16 32.47
C LYS A 207 12.27 20.45 33.65
N LYS A 208 11.05 19.94 33.45
CA LYS A 208 10.31 19.22 34.50
C LYS A 208 10.99 17.89 34.86
N VAL A 209 11.44 17.13 33.86
CA VAL A 209 12.19 15.87 34.05
C VAL A 209 13.54 16.13 34.74
N GLN A 210 14.26 17.20 34.37
CA GLN A 210 15.48 17.63 35.04
C GLN A 210 15.24 17.92 36.52
N SER A 211 14.16 18.65 36.85
CA SER A 211 13.81 18.95 38.24
C SER A 211 13.36 17.72 39.03
N LEU A 212 12.66 16.78 38.39
CA LEU A 212 12.15 15.58 39.03
C LEU A 212 13.28 14.61 39.39
N LEU A 213 14.17 14.36 38.43
CA LEU A 213 15.28 13.39 38.57
C LEU A 213 16.56 14.03 39.11
N SER A 214 16.57 15.35 39.33
CA SER A 214 17.76 16.13 39.74
C SER A 214 18.97 15.92 38.80
N ILE A 215 18.71 15.84 37.50
CA ILE A 215 19.73 15.59 36.46
C ILE A 215 20.15 16.89 35.78
N THR A 216 21.45 17.04 35.53
CA THR A 216 21.97 18.05 34.60
C THR A 216 22.18 17.43 33.21
N PRO A 217 21.54 17.95 32.14
CA PRO A 217 21.71 17.40 30.79
C PRO A 217 23.17 17.49 30.36
N ARG A 218 23.77 16.37 29.94
CA ARG A 218 25.09 16.38 29.30
C ARG A 218 25.05 16.99 27.90
N GLU A 219 23.87 17.00 27.28
CA GLU A 219 23.66 17.46 25.91
C GLU A 219 22.85 18.76 25.89
N GLY A 220 23.24 19.72 25.05
CA GLY A 220 22.51 20.99 24.91
C GLY A 220 21.13 20.88 24.26
N ASN A 221 20.83 19.73 23.64
CA ASN A 221 19.55 19.48 22.98
C ASN A 221 18.56 18.80 23.94
N GLN A 222 17.48 19.52 24.29
CA GLN A 222 16.44 19.06 25.20
C GLN A 222 15.67 17.82 24.69
N GLU A 223 15.54 17.69 23.37
CA GLU A 223 14.90 16.53 22.75
C GLU A 223 15.76 15.27 22.91
N LYS A 224 17.06 15.40 22.63
CA LYS A 224 18.03 14.31 22.74
C LYS A 224 18.23 13.88 24.19
N PHE A 225 18.16 14.82 25.13
CA PHE A 225 18.09 14.53 26.55
C PHE A 225 16.91 13.62 26.90
N LEU A 226 15.68 13.98 26.50
CA LEU A 226 14.49 13.17 26.78
C LEU A 226 14.54 11.79 26.11
N GLN A 227 15.05 11.71 24.88
CA GLN A 227 15.27 10.43 24.19
C GLN A 227 16.25 9.54 24.96
N THR A 228 17.34 10.11 25.48
CA THR A 228 18.34 9.37 26.27
C THR A 228 17.75 8.87 27.59
N VAL A 229 16.96 9.69 28.29
CA VAL A 229 16.26 9.29 29.52
C VAL A 229 15.28 8.14 29.26
N LEU A 230 14.53 8.19 28.16
CA LEU A 230 13.61 7.11 27.76
C LEU A 230 14.37 5.81 27.49
N ARG A 231 15.49 5.92 26.77
CA ARG A 231 16.36 4.79 26.42
C ARG A 231 16.99 4.14 27.66
N ASP A 232 17.44 4.96 28.61
CA ASP A 232 18.00 4.49 29.88
C ASP A 232 16.95 3.79 30.74
N TYR A 233 15.72 4.33 30.82
CA TYR A 233 14.61 3.66 31.50
C TYR A 233 14.32 2.28 30.90
N GLN A 234 14.25 2.17 29.57
CA GLN A 234 14.00 0.90 28.88
C GLN A 234 15.11 -0.13 29.13
N TYR A 235 16.37 0.31 29.21
CA TYR A 235 17.50 -0.55 29.56
C TYR A 235 17.30 -1.18 30.95
N TYR A 236 17.02 -0.35 31.97
CA TYR A 236 16.82 -0.86 33.35
C TYR A 236 15.56 -1.73 33.49
N ALA A 237 14.47 -1.36 32.82
CA ALA A 237 13.23 -2.14 32.84
C ALA A 237 13.38 -3.55 32.23
N LEU A 238 14.38 -3.77 31.37
CA LEU A 238 14.68 -5.08 30.78
C LEU A 238 15.70 -5.90 31.57
N GLU A 239 16.59 -5.24 32.32
CA GLU A 239 17.61 -5.90 33.16
C GLU A 239 17.02 -6.40 34.50
N GLU A 240 15.89 -5.84 34.95
CA GLU A 240 15.14 -6.29 36.13
C GLU A 240 14.24 -7.54 35.90
N ILE A 241 14.19 -8.09 34.68
CA ILE A 241 13.40 -9.30 34.32
C ILE A 241 14.33 -10.52 34.22
#